data_AF-A0A1A3CGF3-F1
#
_entry.id   AF-A0A1A3CGF3-F1
#
_cell.length_a   1.000
_cell.length_b   1.000
_cell.length_c   1.000
_cell.angle_alpha   90.00
_cell.angle_beta   90.00
_cell.angle_gamma   90.00
#
_symmetry.space_group_name_H-M   'P 1'
#
loop_
_entity.id
_entity.type
_entity.pdbx_description
1 polymer ?
#
loop_
_entity_poly.entity_id
_entity_poly.type
_entity_poly.pdbx_seq_one_letter_code
_entity_poly.pdbx_strand_id
1 'polypeptide(L)'
;MSAPTSTPSPGPGWWLASDGQWYPQRWESSFIYRTNESLQAVVEEVAELSKTYGEQGWEIVNSSVQRTQVAHRFKGYDKDGELYFEWSMVCTLKRPLRPG
;
A
#
# COMPACT_ATOMS: atom_id res chain seq x y z
N MET A 1 -40.95 30.15 -5.30
CA MET A 1 -39.62 29.79 -4.77
C MET A 1 -39.09 28.68 -5.66
N SER A 2 -38.12 28.97 -6.54
CA SER A 2 -37.51 27.95 -7.39
C SER A 2 -36.56 27.10 -6.55
N ALA A 3 -36.71 25.77 -6.62
CA ALA A 3 -35.81 24.85 -5.93
C ALA A 3 -34.36 25.08 -6.40
N PRO A 4 -33.35 24.96 -5.52
CA PRO A 4 -31.95 25.06 -5.93
C PRO A 4 -31.68 24.00 -6.99
N THR A 5 -31.21 24.45 -8.15
CA THR A 5 -30.85 23.58 -9.27
C THR A 5 -29.61 22.79 -8.84
N SER A 6 -29.77 21.54 -8.42
CA SER A 6 -28.63 20.66 -8.16
C SER A 6 -27.82 20.52 -9.44
N THR A 7 -26.57 20.99 -9.42
CA THR A 7 -25.62 20.79 -10.52
C THR A 7 -25.42 19.29 -10.72
N PRO A 8 -25.60 18.73 -11.92
CA PRO A 8 -25.43 17.30 -12.16
C PRO A 8 -23.96 16.89 -11.96
N SER A 9 -23.73 15.61 -11.62
CA SER A 9 -22.38 15.06 -11.47
C SER A 9 -21.58 15.20 -12.77
N PRO A 10 -20.32 15.70 -12.74
CA PRO A 10 -19.46 15.77 -13.92
C PRO A 10 -19.09 14.41 -14.53
N GLY A 11 -19.19 13.32 -13.77
CA GLY A 11 -18.91 11.97 -14.25
C GLY A 11 -18.80 10.92 -13.15
N PRO A 12 -18.55 9.65 -13.51
CA PRO A 12 -18.36 8.57 -12.55
C PRO A 12 -17.21 8.88 -11.57
N GLY A 13 -17.42 8.59 -10.28
CA GLY A 13 -16.43 8.83 -9.24
C GLY A 13 -16.32 10.28 -8.77
N TRP A 14 -17.11 11.22 -9.30
CA TRP A 14 -17.27 12.53 -8.68
C TRP A 14 -18.24 12.45 -7.51
N TRP A 15 -17.94 13.16 -6.42
CA TRP A 15 -18.78 13.24 -5.23
C TRP A 15 -19.10 14.69 -4.91
N LEU A 16 -20.32 14.92 -4.39
CA LEU A 16 -20.79 16.24 -3.97
C LEU A 16 -20.40 16.47 -2.52
N ALA A 17 -19.63 17.52 -2.25
CA ALA A 17 -19.22 17.89 -0.90
C ALA A 17 -20.30 18.69 -0.16
N SER A 18 -20.09 18.90 1.14
CA SER A 18 -20.98 19.69 1.99
C SER A 18 -21.07 21.17 1.59
N ASP A 19 -20.07 21.69 0.86
CA ASP A 19 -20.05 23.04 0.28
C ASP A 19 -20.83 23.16 -1.04
N GLY A 20 -21.44 22.07 -1.52
CA GLY A 20 -22.21 22.03 -2.76
C GLY A 20 -21.37 21.97 -4.03
N GLN A 21 -20.05 21.80 -3.93
CA GLN A 21 -19.14 21.61 -5.07
C GLN A 21 -18.90 20.12 -5.35
N TRP A 22 -18.70 19.81 -6.62
CA TRP A 22 -18.31 18.46 -7.05
C TRP A 22 -16.79 18.32 -7.03
N TYR A 23 -16.31 17.19 -6.49
CA TYR A 23 -14.90 16.85 -6.46
C TYR A 23 -14.65 15.48 -7.08
N PRO A 24 -13.52 15.27 -7.78
CA PRO A 24 -13.15 13.95 -8.25
C PRO A 24 -12.77 13.04 -7.07
N GLN A 25 -12.95 11.73 -7.21
CA GLN A 25 -12.44 10.76 -6.24
C GLN A 25 -10.91 10.89 -6.14
N ARG A 26 -10.44 11.07 -4.91
CA ARG A 26 -9.00 11.07 -4.59
C ARG A 26 -8.64 9.79 -3.85
N TRP A 27 -7.37 9.43 -3.90
CA TRP A 27 -6.86 8.19 -3.32
C TRP A 27 -5.73 8.48 -2.36
N GLU A 28 -5.70 7.74 -1.26
CA GLU A 28 -4.55 7.61 -0.39
C GLU A 28 -3.78 6.35 -0.79
N SER A 29 -2.45 6.38 -0.71
CA SER A 29 -1.58 5.24 -1.01
C SER A 29 -0.64 4.94 0.15
N SER A 30 -0.34 3.65 0.35
CA SER A 30 0.58 3.16 1.37
C SER A 30 1.28 1.88 0.87
N PHE A 31 2.22 1.34 1.65
CA PHE A 31 2.91 0.10 1.32
C PHE A 31 3.09 -0.80 2.56
N ILE A 32 2.87 -2.10 2.38
CA ILE A 32 3.42 -3.13 3.27
C ILE A 32 4.80 -3.48 2.72
N TYR A 33 5.83 -3.41 3.57
CA TYR A 33 7.18 -3.84 3.23
C TYR A 33 7.72 -4.72 4.35
N ARG A 34 8.12 -5.95 4.01
CA ARG A 34 8.70 -6.91 4.96
C ARG A 34 9.90 -7.60 4.38
N THR A 35 10.86 -7.89 5.25
CA THR A 35 12.05 -8.67 4.91
C THR A 35 12.30 -9.76 5.93
N ASN A 36 12.79 -10.92 5.46
CA ASN A 36 13.16 -12.05 6.32
C ASN A 36 14.04 -13.03 5.54
N GLU A 37 14.90 -13.78 6.22
CA GLU A 37 15.68 -14.86 5.60
C GLU A 37 14.80 -16.05 5.14
N SER A 38 13.63 -16.22 5.77
CA SER A 38 12.63 -17.22 5.42
C SER A 38 11.52 -16.63 4.55
N LEU A 39 11.34 -17.17 3.34
CA LEU A 39 10.21 -16.81 2.46
C LEU A 39 8.87 -17.06 3.15
N GLN A 40 8.74 -18.19 3.85
CA GLN A 40 7.52 -18.56 4.56
C GLN A 40 7.14 -17.50 5.59
N ALA A 41 8.13 -17.02 6.36
CA ALA A 41 7.90 -15.99 7.38
C ALA A 41 7.45 -14.66 6.76
N VAL A 42 8.06 -14.23 5.63
CA VAL A 42 7.60 -13.02 4.91
C VAL A 42 6.16 -13.18 4.43
N VAL A 43 5.82 -14.33 3.84
CA VAL A 43 4.47 -14.56 3.29
C VAL A 43 3.42 -14.56 4.39
N GLU A 44 3.68 -15.21 5.52
CA GLU A 44 2.76 -15.27 6.66
C GLU A 44 2.54 -13.88 7.28
N GLU A 45 3.61 -13.10 7.46
CA GLU A 45 3.51 -11.75 8.01
C GLU A 45 2.75 -10.82 7.05
N VAL A 46 3.07 -10.87 5.75
CA VAL A 46 2.36 -10.04 4.75
C VAL A 46 0.91 -10.45 4.62
N ALA A 47 0.57 -11.74 4.74
CA ALA A 47 -0.81 -12.20 4.72
C ALA A 47 -1.63 -11.61 5.88
N GLU A 48 -1.09 -11.61 7.10
CA GLU A 48 -1.78 -11.06 8.27
C GLU A 48 -1.93 -9.54 8.19
N LEU A 49 -0.89 -8.83 7.71
CA LEU A 49 -0.96 -7.40 7.46
C LEU A 49 -1.99 -7.08 6.37
N SER A 50 -1.99 -7.85 5.27
CA SER A 50 -2.94 -7.67 4.16
C SER A 50 -4.38 -7.80 4.63
N LYS A 51 -4.67 -8.78 5.50
CA LYS A 51 -5.97 -8.93 6.14
C LYS A 51 -6.32 -7.71 7.00
N THR A 52 -5.42 -7.31 7.89
CA THR A 52 -5.61 -6.16 8.79
C THR A 52 -5.89 -4.87 8.00
N TYR A 53 -5.13 -4.61 6.93
CA TYR A 53 -5.33 -3.44 6.09
C TYR A 53 -6.62 -3.53 5.25
N GLY A 54 -6.99 -4.73 4.79
CA GLY A 54 -8.27 -4.98 4.11
C GLY A 54 -9.47 -4.61 4.99
N GLU A 55 -9.44 -4.97 6.27
CA GLU A 55 -10.48 -4.60 7.26
C GLU A 55 -10.56 -3.08 7.47
N GLN A 56 -9.48 -2.33 7.22
CA GLN A 56 -9.42 -0.87 7.27
C GLN A 56 -9.80 -0.18 5.94
N GLY A 57 -10.21 -0.96 4.94
CA GLY A 57 -10.64 -0.47 3.63
C GLY A 57 -9.52 -0.23 2.62
N TRP A 58 -8.33 -0.80 2.83
CA TRP A 58 -7.25 -0.75 1.85
C TRP A 58 -7.36 -1.89 0.83
N GLU A 59 -7.09 -1.56 -0.43
CA GLU A 59 -7.02 -2.48 -1.56
C GLU A 59 -5.54 -2.65 -1.98
N ILE A 60 -5.08 -3.90 -2.11
CA ILE A 60 -3.76 -4.19 -2.69
C ILE A 60 -3.87 -4.07 -4.20
N VAL A 61 -3.05 -3.18 -4.79
CA VAL A 61 -3.04 -2.92 -6.24
C VAL A 61 -1.78 -3.43 -6.93
N ASN A 62 -0.74 -3.74 -6.16
CA ASN A 62 0.47 -4.36 -6.65
C ASN A 62 1.12 -5.16 -5.54
N SER A 63 1.74 -6.29 -5.88
CA SER A 63 2.55 -7.07 -4.97
C SER A 63 3.79 -7.58 -5.70
N SER A 64 4.94 -7.51 -5.04
CA SER A 64 6.20 -8.04 -5.56
C SER A 64 6.95 -8.79 -4.45
N VAL A 65 7.68 -9.82 -4.84
CA VAL A 65 8.56 -10.60 -3.96
C VAL A 65 9.93 -10.65 -4.61
N GLN A 66 10.97 -10.32 -3.86
CA GLN A 66 12.35 -10.32 -4.32
C GLN A 66 13.23 -11.05 -3.32
N ARG A 67 14.18 -11.83 -3.84
CA ARG A 67 15.28 -12.40 -3.06
C ARG A 67 16.53 -11.59 -3.33
N THR A 68 17.17 -11.10 -2.28
CA THR A 68 18.41 -10.32 -2.34
C THR A 68 19.49 -11.01 -1.54
N GLN A 69 20.70 -11.07 -2.09
CA GLN A 69 21.86 -11.49 -1.34
C GLN A 69 22.34 -10.30 -0.51
N VAL A 70 22.36 -10.47 0.81
CA VAL A 70 22.78 -9.44 1.76
C VAL A 70 24.03 -9.91 2.47
N ALA A 71 24.94 -8.97 2.75
CA ALA A 71 26.12 -9.23 3.54
C ALA A 71 26.01 -8.40 4.82
N HIS A 72 25.89 -9.08 5.96
CA HIS A 72 25.94 -8.43 7.26
C HIS A 72 27.41 -8.21 7.67
N ARG A 73 27.73 -7.04 8.23
CA ARG A 73 29.09 -6.60 8.63
C ARG A 73 30.08 -6.40 7.49
N PHE A 74 29.78 -5.48 6.58
CA PHE A 74 30.74 -5.07 5.56
C PHE A 74 31.78 -4.09 6.11
N LYS A 75 33.00 -4.58 6.37
CA LYS A 75 34.17 -3.71 6.53
C LYS A 75 35.41 -4.31 5.91
N GLY A 76 35.47 -4.35 4.57
CA GLY A 76 36.69 -4.42 3.73
C GLY A 76 37.75 -5.53 3.98
N TYR A 77 37.61 -6.42 4.96
CA TYR A 77 38.77 -7.11 5.56
C TYR A 77 38.55 -8.52 6.13
N ASP A 78 37.34 -9.09 6.09
CA ASP A 78 37.11 -10.41 6.71
C ASP A 78 36.96 -11.52 5.66
N LYS A 79 37.77 -12.56 5.85
CA LYS A 79 37.84 -13.77 5.03
C LYS A 79 36.65 -14.72 5.28
N ASP A 80 35.72 -14.29 6.15
CA ASP A 80 34.65 -15.08 6.75
C ASP A 80 33.27 -14.37 6.68
N GLY A 81 33.09 -13.43 5.74
CA GLY A 81 31.81 -12.76 5.56
C GLY A 81 30.72 -13.75 5.15
N GLU A 82 29.82 -14.11 6.08
CA GLU A 82 28.69 -14.98 5.76
C GLU A 82 27.73 -14.26 4.81
N LEU A 83 27.49 -14.90 3.67
CA LEU A 83 26.53 -14.45 2.66
C LEU A 83 25.15 -14.97 3.06
N TYR A 84 24.24 -14.06 3.37
CA TYR A 84 22.86 -14.40 3.68
C TYR A 84 21.95 -14.06 2.50
N PHE A 85 20.84 -14.76 2.42
CA PHE A 85 19.77 -14.41 1.49
C PHE A 85 18.60 -13.87 2.29
N GLU A 86 18.12 -12.72 1.89
CA GLU A 86 16.94 -12.10 2.46
C GLU A 86 15.83 -12.05 1.40
N TRP A 87 14.65 -12.49 1.78
CA TRP A 87 13.42 -12.27 1.02
C TRP A 87 12.83 -10.94 1.42
N SER A 88 12.31 -10.22 0.43
CA SER A 88 11.56 -9.00 0.63
C SER A 88 10.23 -9.10 -0.12
N MET A 89 9.16 -8.61 0.49
CA MET A 89 7.86 -8.50 -0.16
C MET A 89 7.34 -7.09 0.04
N VAL A 90 6.90 -6.48 -1.07
CA VAL A 90 6.30 -5.14 -1.11
C VAL A 90 4.89 -5.28 -1.66
N CYS A 91 3.88 -4.82 -0.92
CA CYS A 91 2.52 -4.64 -1.43
C CYS A 91 2.17 -3.16 -1.46
N THR A 92 1.80 -2.64 -2.62
CA THR A 92 1.25 -1.28 -2.75
C THR A 92 -0.24 -1.31 -2.49
N LEU A 93 -0.70 -0.42 -1.62
CA LEU A 93 -2.11 -0.31 -1.24
C LEU A 93 -2.67 1.04 -1.66
N LYS A 94 -3.96 1.07 -1.99
CA LYS A 94 -4.75 2.30 -2.14
C LYS A 94 -6.05 2.21 -1.36
N ARG A 95 -6.60 3.35 -0.96
CA ARG A 95 -8.01 3.46 -0.53
C ARG A 95 -8.59 4.80 -0.95
N PRO A 96 -9.91 4.90 -1.17
CA PRO A 96 -10.54 6.17 -1.48
C PRO A 96 -10.42 7.11 -0.27
N LEU A 97 -10.01 8.37 -0.51
CA LEU A 97 -10.11 9.41 0.50
C LEU A 97 -11.59 9.69 0.75
N ARG A 98 -11.96 9.76 2.03
CA ARG A 98 -13.30 10.16 2.41
C ARG A 98 -13.52 11.64 2.01
N PRO A 99 -14.70 11.97 1.49
CA PRO A 99 -15.20 13.34 1.46
C PRO A 99 -14.95 14.05 2.80
N GLY A 100 -14.40 15.27 2.74
CA GLY A 100 -14.27 16.17 3.89
C GLY A 100 -15.57 16.91 4.18
#